data_AF-A0A2J7QXN5-F1
#
_entry.id   AF-A0A2J7QXN5-F1
#
_cell.length_a   1.000
_cell.length_b   1.000
_cell.length_c   1.000
_cell.angle_alpha   90.00
_cell.angle_beta   90.00
_cell.angle_gamma   90.00
#
_symmetry.space_group_name_H-M   'P 1'
#
loop_
_entity.id
_entity.type
_entity.pdbx_description
1 polymer ?
#
loop_
_entity_poly.entity_id
_entity_poly.type
_entity_poly.pdbx_seq_one_letter_code
_entity_poly.pdbx_strand_id
1 'polypeptide(L)'
;MAERLEQRYCITFCQKLGDNQAETVRKIQQAFGDDAMGVTQIKEWFNRFKHGRMSADSEQRSGRPSTSRNADVIEKVRTLILEDRRLAIREVADEVGISRGSTNTILTEDLGMLRVAAKFVPKPLPPEQQQLRVEVAQDMLECANRDPEFLKKAPYSPDMAPCVFWLFPRLKTPLKGSRFDRSEDIIQNATAQLHSIPKEAFQNCFQRWKDSWAKYVESQGAYFEGD
;
A
#
# COMPACT_ATOMS: atom_id res chain seq x y z
N MET A 1 -29.77 14.26 -16.77
CA MET A 1 -28.39 14.79 -16.98
C MET A 1 -27.93 14.59 -18.43
N ALA A 2 -28.18 13.42 -19.05
CA ALA A 2 -27.88 13.13 -20.46
C ALA A 2 -28.61 14.06 -21.46
N GLU A 3 -29.88 14.36 -21.20
CA GLU A 3 -30.76 15.16 -22.08
C GLU A 3 -30.26 16.60 -22.35
N ARG A 4 -29.61 17.24 -21.37
CA ARG A 4 -29.00 18.56 -21.55
C ARG A 4 -27.65 18.52 -22.28
N LEU A 5 -26.99 17.37 -22.31
CA LEU A 5 -25.73 17.18 -23.02
C LEU A 5 -25.99 16.99 -24.52
N GLU A 6 -27.01 16.22 -24.87
CA GLU A 6 -27.47 16.01 -26.25
C GLU A 6 -27.84 17.34 -26.92
N GLN A 7 -28.61 18.19 -26.23
CA GLN A 7 -28.95 19.53 -26.74
C GLN A 7 -27.72 20.41 -26.97
N ARG A 8 -26.66 20.30 -26.15
CA ARG A 8 -25.40 21.03 -26.36
C ARG A 8 -24.66 20.54 -27.60
N TYR A 9 -24.67 19.23 -27.88
CA TYR A 9 -24.12 18.70 -29.13
C TYR A 9 -24.89 19.22 -30.35
N CYS A 10 -26.21 19.29 -30.28
CA CYS A 10 -27.03 19.88 -31.34
C CYS A 10 -26.72 21.38 -31.55
N ILE A 11 -26.45 22.12 -30.48
CA ILE A 11 -26.01 23.53 -30.58
C ILE A 11 -24.65 23.63 -31.28
N THR A 12 -23.68 22.77 -30.93
CA THR A 12 -22.37 22.70 -31.62
C THR A 12 -22.54 22.36 -33.09
N PHE A 13 -23.43 21.42 -33.41
CA PHE A 13 -23.74 21.03 -34.78
C PHE A 13 -24.31 22.20 -35.59
N CYS A 14 -25.29 22.93 -35.05
CA CYS A 14 -25.85 24.12 -35.71
C CYS A 14 -24.80 25.20 -35.94
N GLN A 15 -23.92 25.44 -34.96
CA GLN A 15 -22.82 26.40 -35.11
C GLN A 15 -21.85 25.99 -36.23
N LYS A 16 -21.51 24.69 -36.35
CA LYS A 16 -20.64 24.16 -37.42
C LYS A 16 -21.27 24.21 -38.80
N LEU A 17 -22.60 24.11 -38.89
CA LEU A 17 -23.35 24.30 -40.14
C LEU A 17 -23.44 25.78 -40.58
N GLY A 18 -23.00 26.71 -39.73
CA GLY A 18 -23.07 28.15 -40.03
C GLY A 18 -24.41 28.79 -39.67
N ASP A 19 -25.28 28.11 -38.93
CA ASP A 19 -26.53 28.69 -38.46
C ASP A 19 -26.24 29.88 -37.53
N ASN A 20 -27.08 30.91 -37.61
CA ASN A 20 -27.02 32.00 -36.64
C ASN A 20 -27.71 31.61 -35.32
N GLN A 21 -27.56 32.47 -34.31
CA GLN A 21 -28.05 32.18 -32.97
C GLN A 21 -29.59 32.05 -32.92
N ALA A 22 -30.34 32.80 -33.73
CA ALA A 22 -31.80 32.74 -33.76
C ALA A 22 -32.31 31.47 -34.47
N GLU A 23 -31.61 31.01 -35.52
CA GLU A 23 -31.86 29.72 -36.16
C GLU A 23 -31.59 28.57 -35.22
N THR A 24 -30.46 28.61 -34.51
CA THR A 24 -30.10 27.57 -33.54
C THR A 24 -31.15 27.47 -32.43
N VAL A 25 -31.62 28.59 -31.87
CA VAL A 25 -32.68 28.59 -30.86
C VAL A 25 -33.97 27.95 -31.40
N ARG A 26 -34.40 28.32 -32.61
CA ARG A 26 -35.59 27.73 -33.24
C ARG A 26 -35.45 26.22 -33.46
N LYS A 27 -34.32 25.77 -33.99
CA LYS A 27 -34.06 24.34 -34.26
C LYS A 27 -34.06 23.52 -32.96
N ILE A 28 -33.44 24.03 -31.90
CA ILE A 28 -33.42 23.35 -30.60
C ILE A 28 -34.82 23.32 -29.97
N GLN A 29 -35.56 24.44 -29.98
CA GLN A 29 -36.93 24.45 -29.43
C GLN A 29 -37.89 23.56 -30.23
N GLN A 30 -37.74 23.50 -31.55
CA GLN A 30 -38.54 22.62 -32.40
C GLN A 30 -38.22 21.14 -32.17
N ALA A 31 -36.94 20.80 -32.00
CA ALA A 31 -36.51 19.41 -31.83
C ALA A 31 -36.80 18.85 -30.44
N PHE A 32 -36.71 19.69 -29.40
CA PHE A 32 -36.80 19.25 -28.00
C PHE A 32 -38.07 19.73 -27.27
N GLY A 33 -38.91 20.55 -27.90
CA GLY A 33 -40.22 20.96 -27.37
C GLY A 33 -40.14 21.57 -25.96
N ASP A 34 -40.96 21.07 -25.05
CA ASP A 34 -41.03 21.53 -23.66
C ASP A 34 -39.75 21.19 -22.85
N ASP A 35 -38.97 20.21 -23.31
CA ASP A 35 -37.70 19.79 -22.70
C ASP A 35 -36.50 20.60 -23.20
N ALA A 36 -36.73 21.57 -24.10
CA ALA A 36 -35.68 22.42 -24.64
C ALA A 36 -35.01 23.29 -23.55
N MET A 37 -33.69 23.43 -23.66
CA MET A 37 -32.92 24.36 -22.84
C MET A 37 -33.47 25.79 -22.98
N GLY A 38 -33.43 26.55 -21.88
CA GLY A 38 -33.87 27.93 -21.92
C GLY A 38 -33.09 28.74 -22.96
N VAL A 39 -33.77 29.67 -23.64
CA VAL A 39 -33.19 30.48 -24.73
C VAL A 39 -31.84 31.10 -24.34
N THR A 40 -31.73 31.64 -23.12
CA THR A 40 -30.47 32.21 -22.60
C THR A 40 -29.34 31.18 -22.56
N GLN A 41 -29.61 29.95 -22.14
CA GLN A 41 -28.62 28.88 -22.08
C GLN A 41 -28.19 28.44 -23.48
N ILE A 42 -29.13 28.33 -24.42
CA ILE A 42 -28.82 28.03 -25.83
C ILE A 42 -27.88 29.09 -26.41
N LYS A 43 -28.22 30.38 -26.19
CA LYS A 43 -27.42 31.52 -26.64
C LYS A 43 -26.01 31.52 -26.05
N GLU A 44 -25.90 31.24 -24.76
CA GLU A 44 -24.63 31.17 -24.04
C GLU A 44 -23.74 30.03 -24.56
N TRP A 45 -24.29 28.83 -24.74
CA TRP A 45 -23.56 27.70 -25.33
C TRP A 45 -23.14 27.96 -26.77
N PHE A 46 -24.02 28.51 -27.60
CA PHE A 46 -23.69 28.91 -28.97
C PHE A 46 -22.50 29.88 -29.01
N ASN A 47 -22.51 30.90 -28.13
CA ASN A 47 -21.40 31.83 -28.01
C ASN A 47 -20.12 31.14 -27.50
N ARG A 48 -20.19 30.25 -26.51
CA ARG A 48 -19.02 29.50 -26.03
C ARG A 48 -18.36 28.69 -27.16
N PHE A 49 -19.14 28.02 -28.01
CA PHE A 49 -18.61 27.30 -29.18
C PHE A 49 -18.07 28.25 -30.25
N LYS A 50 -18.75 29.38 -30.51
CA LYS A 50 -18.27 30.42 -31.43
C LYS A 50 -16.90 30.99 -31.01
N HIS A 51 -16.63 31.07 -29.71
CA HIS A 51 -15.35 31.55 -29.15
C HIS A 51 -14.33 30.42 -28.91
N GLY A 52 -14.48 29.26 -29.56
CA GLY A 52 -13.44 28.23 -29.62
C GLY A 52 -13.49 27.15 -28.54
N ARG A 53 -14.54 27.07 -27.71
CA ARG A 53 -14.75 25.91 -26.84
C ARG A 53 -15.03 24.67 -27.70
N MET A 54 -14.40 23.54 -27.39
CA MET A 54 -14.57 22.29 -28.16
C MET A 54 -15.40 21.21 -27.45
N SER A 55 -15.57 21.31 -26.12
CA SER A 55 -16.34 20.33 -25.33
C SER A 55 -17.72 20.84 -24.93
N ALA A 56 -18.72 19.96 -25.06
CA ALA A 56 -20.09 20.15 -24.59
C ALA A 56 -20.27 19.81 -23.10
N ASP A 57 -19.25 19.23 -22.46
CA ASP A 57 -19.27 18.87 -21.05
C ASP A 57 -19.26 20.11 -20.17
N SER A 58 -19.84 19.96 -18.98
CA SER A 58 -19.75 21.01 -17.97
C SER A 58 -18.31 21.11 -17.48
N GLU A 59 -17.79 22.33 -17.34
CA GLU A 59 -16.49 22.54 -16.70
C GLU A 59 -16.52 22.10 -15.25
N GLN A 60 -15.36 21.65 -14.77
CA GLN A 60 -15.17 21.30 -13.37
C GLN A 60 -15.38 22.56 -12.53
N ARG A 61 -16.43 22.54 -11.71
CA ARG A 61 -16.73 23.66 -10.82
C ARG A 61 -15.71 23.67 -9.69
N SER A 62 -15.18 24.84 -9.36
CA SER A 62 -14.52 25.07 -8.08
C SER A 62 -15.59 24.94 -6.99
N GLY A 63 -15.72 23.72 -6.43
CA GLY A 63 -16.58 23.46 -5.29
C GLY A 63 -16.14 24.28 -4.06
N ARG A 64 -16.88 24.16 -2.97
CA ARG A 64 -16.46 24.73 -1.68
C ARG A 64 -15.10 24.11 -1.29
N PRO A 65 -14.09 24.91 -0.92
CA PRO A 65 -12.82 24.38 -0.41
C PRO A 65 -13.08 23.45 0.78
N SER A 66 -12.49 22.27 0.77
CA SER A 66 -12.60 21.35 1.89
C SER A 66 -11.89 21.93 3.11
N THR A 67 -12.63 22.20 4.18
CA THR A 67 -12.06 22.70 5.43
C THR A 67 -11.33 21.61 6.21
N SER A 68 -11.65 20.33 5.95
CA SER A 68 -11.06 19.18 6.63
C SER A 68 -9.99 18.44 5.83
N ARG A 69 -9.81 18.75 4.53
CA ARG A 69 -8.81 18.13 3.63
C ARG A 69 -8.07 19.22 2.86
N ASN A 70 -7.58 20.23 3.56
CA ASN A 70 -6.66 21.22 3.00
C ASN A 70 -5.21 20.78 3.26
N ALA A 71 -4.25 21.45 2.60
CA ALA A 71 -2.83 21.08 2.71
C ALA A 71 -2.31 21.12 4.15
N ASP A 72 -2.71 22.14 4.93
CA ASP A 72 -2.26 22.32 6.31
C ASP A 72 -2.74 21.19 7.23
N VAL A 73 -4.00 20.77 7.09
CA VAL A 73 -4.59 19.65 7.85
C VAL A 73 -3.94 18.32 7.46
N ILE A 74 -3.71 18.10 6.16
CA ILE A 74 -3.04 16.90 5.67
C ILE A 74 -1.62 16.80 6.25
N GLU A 75 -0.88 17.92 6.26
CA GLU A 75 0.47 17.94 6.80
C GLU A 75 0.48 17.75 8.33
N LYS A 76 -0.48 18.35 9.04
CA LYS A 76 -0.64 18.11 10.49
C LYS A 76 -0.89 16.64 10.79
N VAL A 77 -1.76 15.97 10.04
CA VAL A 77 -2.00 14.51 10.16
C VAL A 77 -0.72 13.71 9.86
N ARG A 78 0.03 14.09 8.81
CA ARG A 78 1.29 13.44 8.45
C ARG A 78 2.29 13.51 9.60
N THR A 79 2.51 14.69 10.17
CA THR A 79 3.47 14.89 11.26
C THR A 79 3.12 14.03 12.47
N LEU A 80 1.86 14.06 12.93
CA LEU A 80 1.41 13.27 14.08
C LEU A 80 1.66 11.76 13.90
N ILE A 81 1.37 11.23 12.71
CA ILE A 81 1.59 9.80 12.42
C ILE A 81 3.08 9.46 12.32
N LEU A 82 3.91 10.37 11.81
CA LEU A 82 5.35 10.12 11.74
C LEU A 82 6.02 10.14 13.12
N GLU A 83 5.50 10.93 14.06
CA GLU A 83 5.90 10.93 15.46
C GLU A 83 5.47 9.64 16.18
N ASP A 84 4.21 9.24 16.06
CA ASP A 84 3.71 7.97 16.58
C ASP A 84 2.77 7.26 15.59
N ARG A 85 3.29 6.21 14.96
CA ARG A 85 2.56 5.38 13.98
C ARG A 85 1.52 4.46 14.62
N ARG A 86 1.45 4.40 15.95
CA ARG A 86 0.51 3.54 16.69
C ARG A 86 -0.79 4.24 17.07
N LEU A 87 -0.88 5.55 16.82
CA LEU A 87 -2.08 6.33 17.13
C LEU A 87 -3.32 5.76 16.41
N ALA A 88 -4.42 5.69 17.15
CA ALA A 88 -5.70 5.35 16.60
C ALA A 88 -6.27 6.52 15.79
N ILE A 89 -7.05 6.21 14.75
CA ILE A 89 -7.73 7.22 13.91
C ILE A 89 -8.54 8.23 14.76
N ARG A 90 -9.12 7.78 15.88
CA ARG A 90 -9.85 8.67 16.80
C ARG A 90 -8.93 9.68 17.46
N GLU A 91 -7.77 9.26 17.96
CA GLU A 91 -6.82 10.15 18.63
C GLU A 91 -6.30 11.21 17.67
N VAL A 92 -5.98 10.81 16.44
CA VAL A 92 -5.57 11.74 15.37
C VAL A 92 -6.70 12.70 15.00
N ALA A 93 -7.94 12.21 14.90
CA ALA A 93 -9.10 13.04 14.60
C ALA A 93 -9.35 14.10 15.67
N ASP A 94 -9.26 13.71 16.94
CA ASP A 94 -9.48 14.58 18.09
C ASP A 94 -8.37 15.65 18.18
N GLU A 95 -7.10 15.28 17.97
CA GLU A 95 -5.94 16.18 17.99
C GLU A 95 -5.94 17.21 16.83
N VAL A 96 -6.41 16.77 15.66
CA VAL A 96 -6.47 17.63 14.47
C VAL A 96 -7.75 18.46 14.43
N GLY A 97 -8.81 18.04 15.12
CA GLY A 97 -10.11 18.71 15.13
C GLY A 97 -10.94 18.42 13.89
N ILE A 98 -10.84 17.22 13.32
CA ILE A 98 -11.60 16.78 12.13
C ILE A 98 -12.39 15.50 12.43
N SER A 99 -13.28 15.12 11.51
CA SER A 99 -14.02 13.87 11.67
C SER A 99 -13.13 12.65 11.46
N ARG A 100 -13.42 11.53 12.15
CA ARG A 100 -12.75 10.24 11.94
C ARG A 100 -12.77 9.77 10.49
N GLY A 101 -13.86 10.06 9.77
CA GLY A 101 -13.99 9.75 8.35
C GLY A 101 -12.98 10.54 7.52
N SER A 102 -12.89 11.86 7.75
CA SER A 102 -11.91 12.73 7.11
C SER A 102 -10.48 12.27 7.40
N THR A 103 -10.15 11.93 8.65
CA THR A 103 -8.84 11.39 9.02
C THR A 103 -8.54 10.10 8.27
N ASN A 104 -9.48 9.16 8.21
CA ASN A 104 -9.29 7.90 7.48
C ASN A 104 -9.02 8.15 5.99
N THR A 105 -9.80 9.03 5.37
CA THR A 105 -9.63 9.40 3.97
C THR A 105 -8.28 10.10 3.72
N ILE A 106 -7.84 10.98 4.62
CA ILE A 106 -6.51 11.60 4.52
C ILE A 106 -5.42 10.54 4.57
N LEU A 107 -5.49 9.61 5.52
CA LEU A 107 -4.50 8.56 5.66
C LEU A 107 -4.45 7.67 4.40
N THR A 108 -5.60 7.24 3.88
CA THR A 108 -5.64 6.25 2.78
C THR A 108 -5.51 6.87 1.38
N GLU A 109 -6.18 7.99 1.11
CA GLU A 109 -6.24 8.59 -0.23
C GLU A 109 -5.18 9.68 -0.41
N ASP A 110 -5.04 10.59 0.56
CA ASP A 110 -4.17 11.77 0.41
C ASP A 110 -2.70 11.43 0.75
N LEU A 111 -2.48 10.59 1.76
CA LEU A 111 -1.15 10.16 2.20
C LEU A 111 -0.74 8.77 1.68
N GLY A 112 -1.68 7.99 1.14
CA GLY A 112 -1.40 6.65 0.62
C GLY A 112 -0.93 5.65 1.68
N MET A 113 -1.23 5.89 2.96
CA MET A 113 -0.81 5.06 4.07
C MET A 113 -1.73 3.85 4.25
N LEU A 114 -1.12 2.73 4.66
CA LEU A 114 -1.82 1.49 4.96
C LEU A 114 -1.57 1.09 6.41
N ARG A 115 -2.61 0.55 7.06
CA ARG A 115 -2.45 -0.04 8.38
C ARG A 115 -1.77 -1.39 8.24
N VAL A 116 -0.55 -1.48 8.76
CA VAL A 116 0.22 -2.72 8.85
C VAL A 116 0.22 -3.22 10.29
N ALA A 117 -0.02 -4.52 10.49
CA ALA A 117 0.10 -5.12 11.81
C ALA A 117 1.57 -5.19 12.24
N ALA A 118 1.88 -4.78 13.47
CA ALA A 118 3.22 -4.92 14.03
C ALA A 118 3.61 -6.41 14.12
N LYS A 119 4.88 -6.71 13.84
CA LYS A 119 5.42 -8.07 13.99
C LYS A 119 5.82 -8.33 15.45
N PHE A 120 5.54 -9.54 15.93
CA PHE A 120 6.04 -9.98 17.23
C PHE A 120 7.55 -10.22 17.16
N VAL A 121 8.29 -9.65 18.10
CA VAL A 121 9.71 -9.95 18.32
C VAL A 121 9.84 -10.93 19.49
N PRO A 122 10.82 -11.86 19.49
CA PRO A 122 10.92 -12.90 20.50
C PRO A 122 10.97 -12.39 21.95
N LYS A 123 11.76 -11.33 22.20
CA LYS A 123 11.87 -10.66 23.49
C LYS A 123 12.47 -9.26 23.33
N PRO A 124 12.32 -8.35 24.29
CA PRO A 124 13.14 -7.15 24.35
C PRO A 124 14.62 -7.53 24.53
N LEU A 125 15.52 -6.90 23.78
CA LEU A 125 16.96 -7.13 23.89
C LEU A 125 17.62 -5.98 24.66
N PRO A 126 18.22 -6.24 25.84
CA PRO A 126 19.10 -5.29 26.50
C PRO A 126 20.32 -4.95 25.62
N PRO A 127 20.94 -3.77 25.79
CA PRO A 127 22.10 -3.35 25.00
C PRO A 127 23.23 -4.38 24.98
N GLU A 128 23.53 -5.02 26.11
CA GLU A 128 24.54 -6.07 26.22
C GLU A 128 24.26 -7.27 25.30
N GLN A 129 22.99 -7.67 25.19
CA GLN A 129 22.60 -8.77 24.30
C GLN A 129 22.68 -8.35 22.83
N GLN A 130 22.38 -7.09 22.50
CA GLN A 130 22.53 -6.58 21.14
C GLN A 130 24.01 -6.56 20.74
N GLN A 131 24.88 -6.07 21.63
CA GLN A 131 26.31 -6.02 21.42
C GLN A 131 26.90 -7.43 21.21
N LEU A 132 26.53 -8.38 22.06
CA LEU A 132 26.95 -9.78 21.90
C LEU A 132 26.52 -10.36 20.53
N ARG A 133 25.33 -10.01 20.05
CA ARG A 133 24.85 -10.45 18.72
C ARG A 133 25.69 -9.85 17.59
N VAL A 134 26.13 -8.60 17.73
CA VAL A 134 27.04 -7.95 16.76
C VAL A 134 28.38 -8.65 16.74
N GLU A 135 28.99 -8.87 17.90
CA GLU A 135 30.29 -9.53 18.04
C GLU A 135 30.27 -10.94 17.43
N VAL A 136 29.28 -11.75 17.80
CA VAL A 136 29.10 -13.09 17.22
C VAL A 136 28.90 -13.03 15.70
N ALA A 137 28.10 -12.08 15.19
CA ALA A 137 27.88 -11.96 13.76
C ALA A 137 29.16 -11.53 13.01
N GLN A 138 29.95 -10.62 13.58
CA GLN A 138 31.24 -10.19 13.02
C GLN A 138 32.23 -11.36 12.97
N ASP A 139 32.39 -12.09 14.08
CA ASP A 139 33.25 -13.26 14.15
C ASP A 139 32.85 -14.31 13.10
N MET A 140 31.55 -14.59 12.96
CA MET A 140 31.03 -15.54 11.98
C MET A 140 31.29 -15.09 10.53
N LEU A 141 31.14 -13.79 10.24
CA LEU A 141 31.46 -13.22 8.93
C LEU A 141 32.95 -13.32 8.63
N GLU A 142 33.82 -12.96 9.57
CA GLU A 142 35.27 -13.05 9.41
C GLU A 142 35.72 -14.49 9.16
N CYS A 143 35.21 -15.44 9.96
CA CYS A 143 35.49 -16.86 9.77
C CYS A 143 35.00 -17.35 8.40
N ALA A 144 33.78 -16.99 7.97
CA ALA A 144 33.23 -17.41 6.69
C ALA A 144 33.86 -16.74 5.47
N ASN A 145 34.56 -15.61 5.67
CA ASN A 145 35.36 -14.96 4.63
C ASN A 145 36.77 -15.54 4.55
N ARG A 146 37.31 -16.04 5.67
CA ARG A 146 38.64 -16.69 5.73
C ARG A 146 38.61 -18.14 5.24
N ASP A 147 37.57 -18.90 5.57
CA ASP A 147 37.40 -20.30 5.18
C ASP A 147 36.05 -20.50 4.45
N PRO A 148 36.07 -20.75 3.13
CA PRO A 148 34.85 -21.07 2.36
C PRO A 148 34.09 -22.29 2.89
N GLU A 149 34.76 -23.19 3.60
CA GLU A 149 34.19 -24.41 4.18
C GLU A 149 33.70 -24.22 5.62
N PHE A 150 33.85 -23.01 6.19
CA PHE A 150 33.48 -22.70 7.56
C PHE A 150 32.03 -23.06 7.90
N LEU A 151 31.09 -22.78 6.99
CA LEU A 151 29.67 -23.09 7.20
C LEU A 151 29.39 -24.58 7.43
N LYS A 152 30.26 -25.47 6.95
CA LYS A 152 30.14 -26.93 7.21
C LYS A 152 30.61 -27.31 8.62
N LYS A 153 31.35 -26.43 9.29
CA LYS A 153 31.99 -26.66 10.60
C LYS A 153 31.50 -25.68 11.68
N ALA A 154 30.61 -24.76 11.33
CA ALA A 154 30.19 -23.68 12.21
C ALA A 154 29.58 -24.23 13.51
N PRO A 155 29.99 -23.71 14.68
CA PRO A 155 29.41 -24.11 15.95
C PRO A 155 27.94 -23.68 16.03
N TYR A 156 27.12 -24.46 16.74
CA TYR A 156 25.68 -24.25 16.84
C TYR A 156 25.35 -23.03 17.72
N SER A 157 24.70 -22.00 17.15
CA SER A 157 24.07 -20.90 17.91
C SER A 157 22.54 -21.00 17.81
N PRO A 158 21.82 -21.35 18.91
CA PRO A 158 20.40 -21.67 18.85
C PRO A 158 19.50 -20.52 18.37
N ASP A 159 19.87 -19.29 18.67
CA ASP A 159 19.11 -18.06 18.39
C ASP A 159 19.27 -17.56 16.95
N MET A 160 20.33 -18.01 16.27
CA MET A 160 20.64 -17.71 14.87
C MET A 160 20.54 -18.94 13.98
N ALA A 161 20.10 -20.09 14.49
CA ALA A 161 20.17 -21.34 13.75
C ALA A 161 19.15 -21.41 12.59
N PRO A 162 19.56 -21.90 11.40
CA PRO A 162 18.67 -22.22 10.29
C PRO A 162 17.45 -23.07 10.66
N CYS A 163 17.58 -23.92 11.69
CA CYS A 163 16.47 -24.75 12.13
C CYS A 163 15.29 -23.92 12.67
N VAL A 164 15.57 -22.82 13.38
CA VAL A 164 14.56 -22.00 14.05
C VAL A 164 13.81 -21.11 13.07
N PHE A 165 14.53 -20.39 12.22
CA PHE A 165 13.90 -19.41 11.32
C PHE A 165 13.45 -19.99 9.97
N TRP A 166 13.95 -21.17 9.56
CA TRP A 166 13.65 -21.72 8.24
C TRP A 166 13.09 -23.15 8.27
N LEU A 167 13.77 -24.11 8.92
CA LEU A 167 13.33 -25.51 8.89
C LEU A 167 12.01 -25.73 9.61
N PHE A 168 11.89 -25.28 10.87
CA PHE A 168 10.68 -25.50 11.66
C PHE A 168 9.45 -24.81 11.05
N PRO A 169 9.51 -23.56 10.54
CA PRO A 169 8.38 -22.99 9.81
C PRO A 169 7.96 -23.82 8.59
N ARG A 170 8.91 -24.33 7.80
CA ARG A 170 8.62 -25.18 6.64
C ARG A 170 7.98 -26.51 7.01
N LEU A 171 8.31 -27.07 8.16
CA LEU A 171 7.68 -28.29 8.66
C LEU A 171 6.32 -28.04 9.31
N LYS A 172 6.20 -26.96 10.10
CA LYS A 172 4.98 -26.66 10.85
C LYS A 172 3.86 -26.11 9.98
N THR A 173 4.19 -25.38 8.91
CA THR A 173 3.18 -24.72 8.06
C THR A 173 2.25 -25.72 7.36
N PRO A 174 2.75 -26.78 6.69
CA PRO A 174 1.91 -27.80 6.06
C PRO A 174 1.10 -28.62 7.07
N LEU A 175 1.61 -28.76 8.30
CA LEU A 175 0.95 -29.50 9.38
C LEU A 175 -0.09 -28.64 10.13
N LYS A 176 -0.10 -27.32 9.89
CA LYS A 176 -0.93 -26.39 10.64
C LYS A 176 -2.41 -26.62 10.31
N GLY A 177 -3.21 -26.84 11.34
CA GLY A 177 -4.66 -27.08 11.21
C GLY A 177 -5.04 -28.54 10.99
N SER A 178 -4.08 -29.42 10.72
CA SER A 178 -4.30 -30.86 10.66
C SER A 178 -4.43 -31.44 12.07
N ARG A 179 -5.31 -32.43 12.21
CA ARG A 179 -5.43 -33.26 13.42
C ARG A 179 -4.89 -34.65 13.11
N PHE A 180 -4.13 -35.20 14.04
CA PHE A 180 -3.56 -36.54 13.94
C PHE A 180 -4.03 -37.32 15.16
N ASP A 181 -4.66 -38.47 14.93
CA ASP A 181 -5.16 -39.32 16.00
C ASP A 181 -4.04 -40.15 16.64
N ARG A 182 -2.94 -40.38 15.91
CA ARG A 182 -1.80 -41.18 16.34
C ARG A 182 -0.47 -40.46 16.12
N SER A 183 0.51 -40.79 16.97
CA SER A 183 1.91 -40.34 16.83
C SER A 183 2.54 -40.78 15.51
N GLU A 184 2.17 -41.96 15.01
CA GLU A 184 2.73 -42.49 13.77
C GLU A 184 2.37 -41.60 12.57
N ASP A 185 1.14 -41.09 12.54
CA ASP A 185 0.64 -40.28 11.42
C ASP A 185 1.36 -38.92 11.34
N ILE A 186 1.65 -38.31 12.49
CA ILE A 186 2.43 -37.06 12.54
C ILE A 186 3.89 -37.29 12.17
N ILE A 187 4.50 -38.40 12.63
CA ILE A 187 5.88 -38.75 12.25
C ILE A 187 5.95 -38.96 10.74
N GLN A 188 5.06 -39.77 10.16
CA GLN A 188 5.04 -40.06 8.73
C GLN A 188 4.86 -38.77 7.90
N ASN A 189 3.93 -37.89 8.28
CA ASN A 189 3.74 -36.62 7.60
C ASN A 189 4.95 -35.70 7.72
N ALA A 190 5.52 -35.54 8.93
CA ALA A 190 6.71 -34.71 9.13
C ALA A 190 7.90 -35.23 8.32
N THR A 191 8.10 -36.55 8.27
CA THR A 191 9.13 -37.21 7.46
C THR A 191 8.90 -36.98 5.97
N ALA A 192 7.67 -37.11 5.48
CA ALA A 192 7.34 -36.81 4.08
C ALA A 192 7.63 -35.34 3.73
N GLN A 193 7.29 -34.40 4.61
CA GLN A 193 7.61 -32.98 4.42
C GLN A 193 9.12 -32.75 4.40
N LEU A 194 9.88 -33.36 5.31
CA LEU A 194 11.36 -33.29 5.31
C LEU A 194 11.96 -33.78 3.99
N HIS A 195 11.52 -34.94 3.50
CA HIS A 195 12.03 -35.52 2.25
C HIS A 195 11.63 -34.70 1.02
N SER A 196 10.55 -33.92 1.09
CA SER A 196 10.11 -33.05 0.00
C SER A 196 11.00 -31.81 -0.19
N ILE A 197 11.84 -31.47 0.80
CA ILE A 197 12.71 -30.29 0.74
C ILE A 197 13.90 -30.59 -0.19
N PRO A 198 14.05 -29.87 -1.31
CA PRO A 198 15.15 -30.10 -2.23
C PRO A 198 16.48 -29.64 -1.62
N LYS A 199 17.59 -30.27 -2.05
CA LYS A 199 18.94 -29.98 -1.54
C LYS A 199 19.32 -28.51 -1.72
N GLU A 200 18.90 -27.92 -2.84
CA GLU A 200 19.14 -26.53 -3.21
C GLU A 200 18.48 -25.58 -2.19
N ALA A 201 17.32 -25.95 -1.62
CA ALA A 201 16.65 -25.14 -0.63
C ALA A 201 17.44 -25.08 0.70
N PHE A 202 18.10 -26.18 1.10
CA PHE A 202 19.02 -26.16 2.23
C PHE A 202 20.23 -25.27 1.94
N GLN A 203 20.85 -25.40 0.76
CA GLN A 203 21.99 -24.55 0.38
C GLN A 203 21.63 -23.06 0.41
N ASN A 204 20.48 -22.70 -0.16
CA ASN A 204 19.96 -21.33 -0.14
C ASN A 204 19.71 -20.83 1.29
N CYS A 205 19.26 -21.70 2.20
CA CYS A 205 19.09 -21.34 3.61
C CYS A 205 20.42 -20.98 4.28
N PHE A 206 21.47 -21.78 4.07
CA PHE A 206 22.80 -21.49 4.63
C PHE A 206 23.41 -20.23 4.03
N GLN A 207 23.15 -19.94 2.75
CA GLN A 207 23.57 -18.68 2.14
C GLN A 207 22.86 -17.48 2.78
N ARG A 208 21.53 -17.54 2.91
CA ARG A 208 20.74 -16.50 3.59
C ARG A 208 21.17 -16.31 5.05
N TRP A 209 21.56 -17.39 5.73
CA TRP A 209 22.11 -17.31 7.08
C TRP A 209 23.40 -16.50 7.11
N LYS A 210 24.33 -16.74 6.17
CA LYS A 210 25.54 -15.93 6.01
C LYS A 210 25.19 -14.45 5.76
N ASP A 211 24.25 -14.18 4.85
CA ASP A 211 23.83 -12.81 4.53
C ASP A 211 23.17 -12.12 5.74
N SER A 212 22.46 -12.87 6.58
CA SER A 212 21.80 -12.35 7.79
C SER A 212 22.79 -11.82 8.84
N TRP A 213 24.03 -12.32 8.86
CA TRP A 213 25.06 -11.81 9.77
C TRP A 213 25.42 -10.36 9.48
N ALA A 214 25.48 -9.98 8.20
CA ALA A 214 25.70 -8.58 7.82
C ALA A 214 24.56 -7.69 8.32
N LYS A 215 23.32 -8.17 8.24
CA LYS A 215 22.14 -7.46 8.77
C LYS A 215 22.16 -7.33 10.29
N TYR A 216 22.69 -8.31 11.05
CA TYR A 216 22.86 -8.14 12.50
C TYR A 216 23.84 -7.02 12.83
N VAL A 217 24.91 -6.88 12.05
CA VAL A 217 25.88 -5.78 12.22
C VAL A 217 25.26 -4.43 11.86
N GLU A 218 24.60 -4.33 10.69
CA GLU A 218 23.95 -3.10 10.23
C GLU A 218 22.86 -2.62 11.21
N SER A 219 22.09 -3.54 11.77
CA SER A 219 21.04 -3.25 12.75
C SER A 219 21.54 -3.07 14.18
N GLN A 220 22.87 -3.02 14.40
CA GLN A 220 23.49 -2.90 15.72
C GLN A 220 22.97 -3.97 16.71
N GLY A 221 22.74 -5.19 16.22
CA GLY A 221 22.26 -6.31 17.04
C GLY A 221 20.78 -6.27 17.37
N ALA A 222 20.01 -5.34 16.79
CA ALA A 222 18.54 -5.33 16.89
C ALA A 222 17.90 -6.49 16.09
N TYR A 223 16.60 -6.68 16.25
CA TYR A 223 15.85 -7.54 15.32
C TYR A 223 15.59 -6.79 14.02
N PHE A 224 15.62 -7.52 12.91
CA PHE A 224 15.28 -7.01 11.59
C PHE A 224 14.27 -7.94 10.91
N GLU A 225 13.61 -7.43 9.88
CA GLU A 225 12.71 -8.25 9.06
C GLU A 225 13.52 -9.08 8.05
N GLY A 226 13.19 -10.37 7.95
CA GLY A 226 13.71 -11.22 6.89
C GLY A 226 13.02 -10.93 5.55
N ASP A 227 13.80 -11.03 4.46
CA ASP A 227 13.30 -10.87 3.08
C ASP A 227 12.43 -12.05 2.63
#